data_AF-A0A351EIM4-F1
#
_entry.id   AF-A0A351EIM4-F1
#
_cell.length_a   1.000
_cell.length_b   1.000
_cell.length_c   1.000
_cell.angle_alpha   90.00
_cell.angle_beta   90.00
_cell.angle_gamma   90.00
#
_symmetry.space_group_name_H-M   'P 1'
#
loop_
_entity.id
_entity.type
_entity.pdbx_description
1 polymer ?
#
loop_
_entity_poly.entity_id
_entity_poly.type
_entity_poly.pdbx_seq_one_letter_code
_entity_poly.pdbx_strand_id
1 'polypeptide(L)' 'ESEMMDGMLERMGDITQGFPRKRLGTPSQLDSTLLYLVSPSSDFVSGATIRVHDAQGAN' A
#
# COMPACT_ATOMS: atom_id res chain seq x y z
N GLU A 1 -2.59 -13.90 3.88
CA GLU A 1 -3.03 -13.61 2.51
C GLU A 1 -4.53 -13.84 2.46
N SER A 2 -5.28 -13.14 1.60
CA SER A 2 -6.73 -13.29 1.55
C SER A 2 -7.11 -14.19 0.38
N GLU A 3 -8.10 -15.05 0.57
CA GLU A 3 -8.58 -15.97 -0.49
C GLU A 3 -8.94 -15.22 -1.80
N MET A 4 -9.43 -13.98 -1.66
CA MET A 4 -9.74 -13.11 -2.80
C MET A 4 -8.49 -12.61 -3.54
N MET A 5 -7.39 -12.38 -2.84
CA MET A 5 -6.12 -11.97 -3.47
C MET A 5 -5.51 -13.15 -4.23
N ASP A 6 -5.53 -14.33 -3.64
CA ASP A 6 -4.90 -15.53 -4.21
C ASP A 6 -5.60 -15.92 -5.53
N GLY A 7 -6.93 -15.95 -5.55
CA GLY A 7 -7.70 -16.23 -6.77
C GLY A 7 -7.53 -15.18 -7.88
N MET A 8 -7.21 -13.92 -7.53
CA MET A 8 -6.90 -12.88 -8.51
C MET A 8 -5.50 -13.07 -9.12
N LEU A 9 -4.50 -13.39 -8.29
CA LEU A 9 -3.13 -13.63 -8.73
C LEU A 9 -3.04 -14.87 -9.62
N GLU A 10 -3.75 -15.95 -9.28
CA GLU A 10 -3.80 -17.16 -10.11
C GLU A 10 -4.30 -16.87 -11.53
N ARG A 11 -5.28 -15.97 -11.67
CA ARG A 11 -5.84 -15.57 -12.97
C ARG A 11 -4.97 -14.59 -13.74
N MET A 12 -4.36 -13.63 -13.06
CA MET A 12 -3.61 -12.54 -13.70
C MET A 12 -2.13 -12.86 -13.91
N GLY A 13 -1.62 -13.93 -13.27
CA GLY A 13 -0.20 -14.24 -13.25
C GLY A 13 0.60 -13.25 -12.40
N ASP A 14 1.90 -13.16 -12.66
CA ASP A 14 2.78 -12.25 -11.92
C ASP A 14 2.58 -10.79 -12.36
N ILE A 15 1.65 -10.10 -11.68
CA ILE A 15 1.36 -8.68 -11.90
C ILE A 15 2.51 -7.76 -11.46
N THR A 16 3.45 -8.25 -10.65
CA THR A 16 4.51 -7.40 -10.09
C THR A 16 5.45 -6.88 -11.16
N GLN A 17 5.52 -7.55 -12.31
CA GLN A 17 6.27 -7.10 -13.48
C GLN A 17 5.81 -5.73 -14.00
N GLY A 18 4.57 -5.34 -13.75
CA GLY A 18 4.07 -4.00 -14.09
C GLY A 18 4.49 -2.91 -13.10
N PHE A 19 4.90 -3.28 -11.88
CA PHE A 19 5.19 -2.31 -10.82
C PHE A 19 6.64 -1.80 -10.91
N PRO A 20 6.90 -0.54 -10.51
CA PRO A 20 8.27 0.00 -10.48
C PRO A 20 9.22 -0.81 -9.59
N ARG A 21 8.72 -1.30 -8.44
CA ARG A 21 9.53 -2.02 -7.45
C ARG A 21 9.40 -3.55 -7.48
N LYS A 22 8.67 -4.12 -8.44
CA LYS A 22 8.54 -5.57 -8.66
C LYS A 22 8.17 -6.37 -7.40
N ARG A 23 7.28 -5.83 -6.57
CA ARG A 23 6.80 -6.48 -5.35
C ARG A 23 5.34 -6.17 -5.09
N LEU A 24 4.64 -7.10 -4.42
CA LEU A 24 3.31 -6.86 -3.88
C LEU A 24 3.41 -6.10 -2.55
N GLY A 25 2.41 -5.26 -2.30
CA GLY A 25 2.25 -4.61 -1.00
C GLY A 25 1.74 -5.59 0.05
N THR A 26 2.13 -5.41 1.30
CA THR A 26 1.56 -6.13 2.44
C THR A 26 0.88 -5.15 3.40
N PRO A 27 -0.18 -5.56 4.14
CA PRO A 27 -0.88 -4.66 5.07
C PRO A 27 0.05 -3.99 6.10
N SER A 28 1.05 -4.72 6.60
CA SER A 28 2.05 -4.21 7.56
C SER A 28 2.86 -3.02 7.06
N GLN A 29 2.92 -2.79 5.75
CA GLN A 29 3.61 -1.62 5.19
C GLN A 29 2.85 -0.30 5.43
N LEU A 30 1.61 -0.36 5.91
CA LEU A 30 0.83 0.81 6.34
C LEU A 30 1.14 1.24 7.78
N ASP A 31 1.69 0.34 8.61
CA ASP A 31 1.75 0.50 10.07
C ASP A 31 2.44 1.80 10.50
N SER A 32 3.61 2.12 9.94
CA SER A 32 4.34 3.33 10.30
C SER A 32 3.62 4.62 9.91
N THR A 33 2.92 4.62 8.79
CA THR A 33 2.13 5.77 8.35
C THR A 33 0.93 5.97 9.26
N LEU A 34 0.23 4.89 9.61
CA LEU A 34 -0.89 4.95 10.54
C LEU A 34 -0.42 5.40 11.93
N LEU A 35 0.68 4.85 12.45
CA LEU A 35 1.28 5.27 13.71
C LEU A 35 1.63 6.76 13.70
N TYR A 36 2.23 7.28 12.62
CA TYR A 36 2.49 8.71 12.49
C TYR A 36 1.19 9.53 12.56
N LEU A 37 0.18 9.17 11.76
CA LEU A 37 -1.10 9.90 11.66
C LEU A 37 -1.93 9.88 12.95
N VAL A 38 -1.71 8.93 13.87
CA VAL A 38 -2.37 8.90 15.19
C VAL A 38 -1.45 9.35 16.33
N SER A 39 -0.20 9.71 16.03
CA SER A 39 0.76 10.15 17.04
C SER A 39 0.71 11.67 17.28
N PRO A 40 1.18 12.14 18.44
CA PRO A 40 1.35 13.58 18.71
C PRO A 40 2.27 14.29 17.72
N SER A 41 3.14 13.57 17.01
CA SER A 41 4.03 14.15 15.98
C SER A 41 3.28 14.64 14.73
N SER A 42 1.97 14.41 14.66
CA SER A 42 1.10 14.87 13.57
C SER A 42 0.18 16.04 13.98
N ASP A 43 0.48 16.76 15.07
CA ASP A 43 -0.41 17.77 15.69
C ASP A 43 -0.97 18.86 14.75
N PHE A 44 -0.22 19.23 13.72
CA PHE A 44 -0.60 20.25 12.75
C PHE A 44 -0.98 19.67 11.37
N VAL A 45 -1.08 18.34 11.26
CA VAL A 45 -1.47 17.64 10.02
C VAL A 45 -2.98 17.42 10.02
N SER A 46 -3.68 18.11 9.13
CA SER A 46 -5.12 17.96 8.93
C SER A 46 -5.49 18.13 7.46
N GLY A 47 -6.55 17.46 7.01
CA GLY A 47 -7.04 17.52 5.62
C GLY A 47 -6.09 16.92 4.58
N ALA A 48 -5.00 16.25 5.00
CA ALA A 48 -4.03 15.67 4.10
C ALA A 48 -4.51 14.34 3.50
N THR A 49 -4.17 14.09 2.23
CA THR A 49 -4.32 12.78 1.59
C THR A 49 -2.94 12.18 1.35
N ILE A 50 -2.68 10.99 1.91
CA ILE A 50 -1.42 10.27 1.74
C ILE A 50 -1.67 9.01 0.91
N ARG A 51 -1.04 8.92 -0.27
CA ARG A 51 -1.09 7.73 -1.13
C ARG A 51 0.03 6.77 -0.75
N VAL A 52 -0.30 5.64 -0.11
CA VAL A 52 0.67 4.59 0.26
C VAL A 52 0.48 3.37 -0.64
N HIS A 53 1.12 3.37 -1.80
CA HIS A 53 0.95 2.30 -2.79
C HIS A 53 2.26 1.88 -3.46
N ASP A 54 3.42 2.21 -2.91
CA ASP A 54 4.74 1.80 -3.45
C ASP A 54 4.91 2.06 -4.98
N ALA A 55 4.36 3.17 -5.46
CA ALA A 55 4.29 3.53 -6.89
C ALA A 55 3.55 2.54 -7.82
N GLN A 56 2.65 1.71 -7.28
CA GLN A 56 1.86 0.73 -8.06
C GLN A 56 0.63 1.31 -8.77
N GLY A 57 0.23 2.56 -8.49
CA GLY A 57 -0.87 3.25 -9.18
C GLY A 57 -0.40 4.25 -10.25
N ALA A 58 -1.31 4.62 -11.17
CA ALA A 58 -1.05 5.72 -12.10
C ALA A 58 -0.94 7.06 -11.34
N ASN A 59 0.00 7.90 -11.79
CA ASN A 59 0.24 9.24 -11.24
C ASN A 59 -0.94 10.16 -11.56
#